data_AF-A0A3D3YZN4-F1
#
_entry.id   AF-A0A3D3YZN4-F1
#
_cell.length_a   1.000
_cell.length_b   1.000
_cell.length_c   1.000
_cell.angle_alpha   90.00
_cell.angle_beta   90.00
_cell.angle_gamma   90.00
#
_symmetry.space_group_name_H-M   'P 1'
#
loop_
_entity.id
_entity.type
_entity.pdbx_description
1 polymer ?
#
loop_
_entity_poly.entity_id
_entity_poly.type
_entity_poly.pdbx_seq_one_letter_code
_entity_poly.pdbx_strand_id
1 'polypeptide(L)' 'MSLLPWPSLLRQAIGLSLDPASFWEVSVAEWRALVAPDLATTEVMTRANLTLLSLRFPDEETPPNDINE' A
#
# COMPACT_ATOMS: atom_id res chain seq x y z
N MET A 1 -9.13 8.31 -8.98
CA MET A 1 -7.70 8.23 -9.34
C MET A 1 -7.17 6.94 -8.74
N SER A 2 -6.64 6.01 -9.53
CA SER A 2 -6.08 4.75 -9.01
C SER A 2 -5.05 5.06 -7.93
N LEU A 3 -5.30 4.61 -6.71
CA LEU A 3 -4.47 4.85 -5.52
C LEU A 3 -3.08 4.18 -5.63
N LEU A 4 -2.89 3.30 -6.61
CA LEU A 4 -1.64 2.58 -6.83
C LEU A 4 -1.04 2.91 -8.21
N PRO A 5 0.27 3.21 -8.29
CA PRO A 5 0.97 3.53 -9.54
C PRO A 5 1.32 2.25 -10.33
N TRP A 6 0.29 1.50 -10.74
CA TRP A 6 0.42 0.20 -11.44
C TRP A 6 1.44 0.19 -12.59
N PRO A 7 1.47 1.18 -13.50
CA PRO A 7 2.45 1.17 -14.60
C PRO A 7 3.90 1.26 -14.14
N SER A 8 4.15 1.91 -12.99
CA SER A 8 5.50 2.02 -12.43
C SER A 8 5.90 0.72 -11.72
N LEU A 9 4.98 0.07 -11.01
CA LEU A 9 5.21 -1.24 -10.39
C LEU A 9 5.53 -2.31 -11.44
N LEU A 10 4.76 -2.36 -12.53
CA LEU A 10 5.00 -3.31 -13.62
C LEU A 10 6.37 -3.10 -14.29
N ARG A 11 6.78 -1.83 -14.51
CA ARG A 11 8.13 -1.53 -15.04
C ARG A 11 9.24 -1.96 -14.09
N GLN A 12 9.02 -1.88 -12.79
CA GLN A 12 9.97 -2.36 -11.79
C GLN A 12 10.08 -3.90 -11.81
N ALA A 13 8.98 -4.61 -12.07
CA ALA A 13 8.97 -6.07 -12.18
C ALA A 13 9.82 -6.55 -13.36
N ILE A 14 9.76 -5.84 -14.50
CA ILE A 14 10.61 -6.12 -15.66
C ILE A 14 12.10 -6.01 -15.28
N GLY A 15 12.47 -5.01 -14.48
CA GLY A 15 13.85 -4.87 -13.96
C GLY A 15 14.29 -6.03 -13.05
N LEU A 16 13.34 -6.71 -12.41
CA LEU A 16 13.54 -7.91 -11.59
C LEU A 16 13.45 -9.22 -12.39
N SER A 17 13.36 -9.14 -13.73
CA SER A 17 13.16 -10.30 -14.62
C SER A 17 11.85 -11.08 -14.37
N LEU A 18 10.84 -10.43 -13.79
CA LEU A 18 9.49 -10.98 -13.67
C LEU A 18 8.71 -10.73 -14.97
N ASP A 19 8.17 -11.79 -15.55
CA ASP A 19 7.23 -11.69 -16.66
C ASP A 19 5.92 -11.04 -16.18
N PRO A 20 5.21 -10.26 -17.03
CA PRO A 20 3.94 -9.66 -16.65
C PRO A 20 2.89 -10.66 -16.16
N ALA A 21 2.89 -11.91 -16.63
CA ALA A 21 1.96 -12.92 -16.12
C ALA A 21 2.29 -13.26 -14.66
N SER A 22 3.56 -13.51 -14.35
CA SER A 22 4.02 -13.81 -12.99
C SER A 22 3.82 -12.63 -12.03
N PHE A 23 3.94 -11.38 -12.51
CA PHE A 23 3.66 -10.21 -11.67
C PHE A 23 2.25 -10.22 -11.07
N TRP A 24 1.24 -10.72 -11.79
CA TRP A 24 -0.13 -10.80 -11.30
C TRP A 24 -0.38 -11.96 -10.32
N GLU A 25 0.51 -12.94 -10.29
CA GLU A 25 0.46 -14.07 -9.34
C GLU A 25 1.16 -13.73 -8.02
N VAL A 26 2.09 -12.78 -8.04
CA VAL A 26 2.84 -12.33 -6.87
C VAL A 26 1.90 -11.64 -5.87
N SER A 27 1.88 -12.14 -4.64
CA SER A 27 1.15 -11.49 -3.56
C SER A 27 1.80 -10.15 -3.19
N VAL A 28 1.03 -9.24 -2.60
CA VAL A 28 1.54 -7.94 -2.13
C VAL A 28 2.69 -8.12 -1.11
N ALA A 29 2.66 -9.17 -0.30
CA ALA A 29 3.71 -9.47 0.67
C ALA A 29 5.03 -9.86 -0.03
N GLU A 30 4.96 -10.73 -1.03
CA GLU A 30 6.13 -11.15 -1.82
C GLU A 30 6.70 -10.00 -2.64
N TRP A 31 5.83 -9.21 -3.28
CA TRP A 31 6.25 -8.00 -3.98
C TRP A 31 7.01 -7.05 -3.07
N ARG A 32 6.50 -6.83 -1.84
CA ARG A 32 7.20 -6.01 -0.84
C ARG A 32 8.53 -6.61 -0.44
N ALA A 33 8.66 -7.93 -0.32
CA ALA A 33 9.95 -8.55 -0.04
C ALA A 33 10.98 -8.35 -1.16
N LEU A 34 10.53 -8.35 -2.42
CA LEU A 34 11.39 -8.15 -3.60
C LEU A 34 11.82 -6.70 -3.79
N VAL A 35 10.97 -5.75 -3.40
CA VAL A 35 11.12 -4.32 -3.74
C VAL A 35 11.45 -3.45 -2.53
N ALA A 36 11.17 -3.89 -1.31
CA ALA A 36 11.45 -3.09 -0.13
C ALA A 36 12.95 -2.80 -0.06
N PRO A 37 13.37 -1.51 -0.05
CA PRO A 37 14.72 -1.18 0.39
C PRO A 37 14.90 -1.73 1.79
N ASP A 38 16.13 -2.19 2.10
CA ASP A 38 16.52 -2.80 3.35
C ASP A 38 15.73 -2.20 4.53
N LEU A 39 14.89 -3.04 5.16
CA LEU A 39 13.84 -2.66 6.12
C LEU A 39 14.37 -1.85 7.30
N ALA A 40 15.69 -1.76 7.45
CA ALA A 40 16.40 -0.84 8.34
C ALA A 40 15.96 0.64 8.23
N THR A 41 15.33 1.06 7.14
CA THR A 41 14.83 2.45 6.96
C THR A 41 13.31 2.61 7.00
N THR A 42 12.55 1.52 7.17
CA THR A 42 11.11 1.64 7.38
C THR A 42 10.87 2.14 8.80
N GLU A 43 10.40 3.38 8.95
CA GLU A 43 9.95 3.90 10.24
C GLU A 43 9.05 2.88 10.90
N VAL A 44 9.52 2.31 12.02
CA VAL A 44 8.77 1.33 12.78
C VAL A 44 7.43 1.96 13.14
N MET A 45 6.32 1.26 12.86
CA MET A 45 4.99 1.73 13.23
C MET A 45 4.88 1.75 14.77
N THR A 46 5.16 2.91 15.36
CA THR A 46 5.04 3.14 16.80
C THR A 46 3.65 3.64 17.15
N ARG A 47 3.30 3.57 18.44
CA ARG A 47 2.06 4.17 18.94
C ARG A 47 1.98 5.68 18.64
N ALA A 48 3.11 6.38 18.70
CA ALA A 48 3.18 7.81 18.37
C ALA A 48 2.86 8.07 16.88
N ASN A 49 3.41 7.26 15.97
CA ASN A 49 3.14 7.36 14.54
C ASN A 49 1.67 7.04 14.23
N LEU A 50 1.07 6.07 14.90
CA LEU A 50 -0.37 5.80 14.81
C LEU A 50 -1.19 7.03 15.21
N THR A 51 -0.88 7.66 16.35
CA THR A 51 -1.58 8.87 16.79
C THR A 51 -1.49 10.00 15.76
N LEU A 52 -0.32 10.19 15.13
CA LEU A 52 -0.15 11.18 14.07
C LEU A 52 -1.01 10.86 12.84
N LEU A 53 -1.11 9.58 12.46
CA LEU A 53 -1.95 9.14 11.35
C LEU A 53 -3.43 9.36 11.64
N SER A 54 -3.91 9.03 12.85
CA SER A 54 -5.30 9.27 13.25
C SER A 54 -5.67 10.76 13.24
N LEU A 55 -4.74 11.64 13.59
CA LEU A 55 -4.96 13.09 13.48
C LEU A 55 -4.94 13.58 12.03
N ARG A 56 -4.15 12.94 11.16
CA ARG A 56 -4.02 13.31 9.74
C ARG A 56 -5.23 12.89 8.92
N PHE A 57 -5.83 11.74 9.26
CA PHE A 57 -6.98 11.16 8.58
C PHE A 57 -8.10 10.94 9.61
N PRO A 58 -8.80 12.01 10.04
CA PRO A 58 -9.91 11.88 10.97
C PRO A 58 -11.06 11.11 10.29
N ASP A 59 -11.78 10.31 11.08
CA ASP A 59 -12.95 9.60 10.60
C ASP A 59 -14.01 10.62 10.14
N GLU A 60 -14.61 10.39 8.97
CA GLU A 60 -15.77 11.14 8.52
C GLU A 60 -17.01 10.60 9.24
N GLU A 61 -17.85 11.47 9.81
CA GLU A 61 -19.14 11.06 10.34
C GLU A 61 -20.01 10.57 9.18
N THR A 62 -20.39 9.29 9.19
CA THR A 62 -21.37 8.75 8.23
C THR A 62 -22.66 9.56 8.39
N PRO A 63 -23.16 10.23 7.34
CA PRO A 63 -24.39 11.00 7.43
C PRO A 63 -25.55 10.07 7.87
N PRO A 64 -26.48 10.52 8.73
CA PRO A 64 -27.57 9.71 9.25
C PRO A 64 -28.54 9.11 8.22
N ASN A 65 -28.32 9.31 6.91
CA ASN A 65 -29.25 8.92 5.85
C ASN A 65 -28.96 7.53 5.24
N ASP A 66 -27.88 6.85 5.63
CA ASP A 66 -27.48 5.53 5.08
C ASP A 66 -27.90 4.33 5.97
N ILE A 67 -28.73 4.55 6.99
CA ILE A 67 -29.24 3.48 7.89
C ILE A 67 -30.50 2.76 7.36
N ASN A 68 -30.92 2.99 6.12
CA ASN A 68 -32.09 2.33 5.52
C ASN A 68 -31.80 1.84 4.09
N GLU A 69 -31.12 0.68 3.95
CA GLU A 69 -31.29 -0.24 2.81
C GLU A 69 -31.36 -1.70 3.30
#